data_AF-A0A225ASV7-F1
#
_entry.id   AF-A0A225ASV7-F1
#
_cell.length_a   1.000
_cell.length_b   1.000
_cell.length_c   1.000
_cell.angle_alpha   90.00
_cell.angle_beta   90.00
_cell.angle_gamma   90.00
#
_symmetry.space_group_name_H-M   'P 1'
#
loop_
_entity.id
_entity.type
_entity.pdbx_description
1 polymer ?
#
loop_
_entity_poly.entity_id
_entity_poly.type
_entity_poly.pdbx_seq_one_letter_code
_entity_poly.pdbx_strand_id
1 'polypeptide(L)'
;MKNVFLAAFVSLLSFSAADDGFSKWELYCGDSCDSTTLVLTGDLETNVADTCTSLGATYEYCHFEQVQEYGSYAVNLDSADSCQGTVIYPGDCTASGSWSNYEIYYYF
;
A
#
# COMPACT_ATOMS: atom_id res chain seq x y z
N MET A 1 -28.08 -38.58 -15.15
CA MET A 1 -28.19 -37.48 -16.13
C MET A 1 -28.01 -36.16 -15.37
N LYS A 2 -26.93 -35.46 -15.72
CA LYS A 2 -26.52 -34.06 -15.47
C LYS A 2 -26.98 -33.36 -14.18
N ASN A 3 -25.98 -33.11 -13.32
CA ASN A 3 -26.02 -32.33 -12.09
C ASN A 3 -26.43 -30.86 -12.36
N VAL A 4 -27.31 -30.35 -11.50
CA VAL A 4 -27.76 -28.95 -11.48
C VAL A 4 -26.63 -28.09 -10.91
N PHE A 5 -26.08 -27.18 -11.71
CA PHE A 5 -25.18 -26.13 -11.23
C PHE A 5 -26.02 -24.99 -10.66
N LEU A 6 -26.08 -24.86 -9.33
CA LEU A 6 -26.49 -23.61 -8.68
C LEU A 6 -25.35 -22.60 -8.85
N ALA A 7 -25.52 -21.67 -9.79
CA ALA A 7 -24.68 -20.48 -9.86
C ALA A 7 -25.12 -19.52 -8.74
N ALA A 8 -24.32 -19.41 -7.69
CA ALA A 8 -24.51 -18.43 -6.63
C ALA A 8 -24.17 -17.03 -7.18
N PHE A 9 -25.18 -16.18 -7.31
CA PHE A 9 -25.02 -14.75 -7.56
C PHE A 9 -24.47 -14.10 -6.29
N VAL A 10 -23.16 -13.87 -6.22
CA VAL A 10 -22.55 -13.03 -5.19
C VAL A 10 -22.77 -11.58 -5.63
N SER A 11 -23.70 -10.91 -4.97
CA SER A 11 -23.93 -9.47 -5.10
C SER A 11 -22.69 -8.72 -4.61
N LEU A 12 -21.96 -8.11 -5.54
CA LEU A 12 -20.92 -7.12 -5.24
C LEU A 12 -21.55 -5.92 -4.54
N LEU A 13 -21.32 -5.82 -3.23
CA LEU A 13 -21.53 -4.59 -2.49
C LEU A 13 -20.53 -3.57 -3.04
N SER A 14 -21.01 -2.70 -3.93
CA SER A 14 -20.26 -1.52 -4.35
C SER A 14 -20.26 -0.55 -3.17
N PHE A 15 -19.22 -0.60 -2.36
CA PHE A 15 -18.94 0.46 -1.40
C PHE A 15 -18.56 1.70 -2.21
N SER A 16 -19.47 2.65 -2.33
CA SER A 16 -19.12 4.02 -2.68
C SER A 16 -18.31 4.56 -1.50
N ALA A 17 -16.98 4.46 -1.59
CA ALA A 17 -16.10 5.18 -0.68
C ALA A 17 -16.43 6.66 -0.82
N ALA A 18 -16.82 7.29 0.29
CA ALA A 18 -16.94 8.74 0.35
C ALA A 18 -15.55 9.31 0.03
N ASP A 19 -15.50 10.16 -0.98
CA ASP A 19 -14.32 10.94 -1.33
C ASP A 19 -14.16 12.04 -0.27
N ASP A 20 -13.67 11.65 0.90
CA ASP A 20 -13.18 12.61 1.88
C ASP A 20 -11.93 13.24 1.27
N GLY A 21 -12.01 14.52 0.89
CA GLY A 21 -10.99 15.31 0.19
C GLY A 21 -9.68 15.56 0.95
N PHE A 22 -9.16 14.52 1.60
CA PHE A 22 -7.84 14.44 2.19
C PHE A 22 -6.92 13.71 1.22
N SER A 23 -5.70 14.21 1.09
CA SER A 23 -4.62 13.55 0.35
C SER A 23 -4.33 12.21 1.04
N LYS A 24 -4.68 11.08 0.42
CA LYS A 24 -4.50 9.74 1.00
C LYS A 24 -3.39 8.97 0.29
N TRP A 25 -2.75 8.08 1.03
CA TRP A 25 -1.80 7.10 0.51
C TRP A 25 -2.22 5.69 0.90
N GLU A 26 -1.80 4.74 0.08
CA GLU A 26 -2.07 3.31 0.26
C GLU A 26 -0.78 2.53 -0.02
N LEU A 27 -0.47 1.58 0.85
CA LEU A 27 0.64 0.65 0.67
C LEU A 27 0.06 -0.75 0.53
N TYR A 28 0.36 -1.36 -0.62
CA TYR A 28 -0.06 -2.71 -0.95
C TYR A 28 1.15 -3.62 -0.89
N CYS A 29 1.08 -4.74 -0.18
CA CYS A 29 2.18 -5.71 -0.13
C CYS A 29 1.66 -7.14 -0.27
N GLY A 30 2.52 -8.06 -0.71
CA GLY A 30 2.16 -9.45 -0.92
C GLY A 30 3.30 -10.31 -1.46
N ASP A 31 2.92 -11.42 -2.10
CA ASP A 31 3.83 -12.43 -2.64
C ASP A 31 4.34 -12.11 -4.06
N SER A 32 3.73 -11.14 -4.74
CA SER A 32 4.16 -10.62 -6.05
C SER A 32 3.54 -9.24 -6.30
N CYS A 33 4.07 -8.47 -7.26
CA CYS A 33 3.49 -7.18 -7.67
C CYS A 33 2.07 -7.30 -8.25
N ASP A 34 1.69 -8.47 -8.77
CA ASP A 34 0.35 -8.70 -9.32
C ASP A 34 -0.63 -9.26 -8.27
N SER A 35 -0.14 -9.60 -7.08
CA SER A 35 -0.90 -10.24 -6.01
C SER A 35 -0.67 -9.57 -4.65
N THR A 36 -0.65 -8.24 -4.65
CA THR A 36 -0.57 -7.44 -3.42
C THR A 36 -1.94 -7.19 -2.81
N THR A 37 -1.98 -7.00 -1.50
CA THR A 37 -3.18 -6.58 -0.76
C THR A 37 -2.91 -5.29 0.00
N LEU A 38 -3.94 -4.47 0.21
CA LEU A 38 -3.81 -3.25 1.02
C LEU A 38 -3.42 -3.64 2.45
N VAL A 39 -2.23 -3.21 2.89
CA VAL A 39 -1.74 -3.47 4.25
C VAL A 39 -1.82 -2.23 5.11
N LEU A 40 -1.64 -1.05 4.52
CA LEU A 40 -1.67 0.22 5.23
C LEU A 40 -2.29 1.32 4.36
N THR A 41 -2.92 2.28 5.02
CA THR A 41 -3.40 3.51 4.41
C THR A 41 -3.29 4.64 5.42
N GLY A 42 -3.16 5.87 4.94
CA GLY A 42 -3.08 7.03 5.79
C GLY A 42 -3.32 8.33 5.05
N ASP A 43 -3.22 9.41 5.79
CA ASP A 43 -3.36 10.78 5.30
C ASP A 43 -1.96 11.39 5.08
N LEU A 44 -1.71 11.93 3.89
CA LEU A 44 -0.44 12.49 3.45
C LEU A 44 -0.10 13.83 4.12
N GLU A 45 -1.07 14.55 4.69
CA GLU A 45 -0.81 15.79 5.41
C GLU A 45 -0.33 15.54 6.84
N THR A 46 -0.73 14.40 7.42
CA THR A 46 -0.53 14.08 8.84
C THR A 46 0.42 12.91 9.11
N ASN A 47 0.63 12.00 8.15
CA ASN A 47 1.51 10.84 8.29
C ASN A 47 2.92 11.01 7.69
N VAL A 48 3.34 12.23 7.35
CA VAL A 48 4.77 12.48 7.11
C VAL A 48 5.47 12.39 8.46
N ALA A 49 6.17 11.29 8.67
CA ALA A 49 6.90 11.03 9.91
C ALA A 49 8.37 10.82 9.57
N ASP A 50 9.26 11.47 10.31
CA ASP A 50 10.73 11.32 10.18
C ASP A 50 11.25 10.04 10.86
N THR A 51 10.37 9.07 11.10
CA THR A 51 10.64 7.85 11.87
C THR A 51 9.96 6.65 11.25
N CYS A 52 10.68 5.53 11.22
CA CYS A 52 10.17 4.26 10.72
C CYS A 52 9.04 3.74 11.58
N THR A 53 7.98 3.32 10.91
CA THR A 53 6.86 2.62 11.51
C THR A 53 6.92 1.15 11.10
N SER A 54 6.71 0.25 12.07
CA SER A 54 6.66 -1.18 11.80
C SER A 54 5.45 -1.55 10.96
N LEU A 55 5.66 -2.39 9.94
CA LEU A 55 4.62 -3.02 9.15
C LEU A 55 3.89 -4.14 9.91
N GLY A 56 4.42 -4.59 11.06
CA GLY A 56 3.89 -5.71 11.85
C GLY A 56 4.11 -7.10 11.23
N ALA A 57 4.54 -7.17 9.97
CA ALA A 57 4.92 -8.37 9.25
C ALA A 57 6.08 -8.05 8.29
N THR A 58 6.58 -9.08 7.61
CA THR A 58 7.62 -8.94 6.59
C THR A 58 7.04 -9.22 5.21
N TYR A 59 7.31 -8.36 4.25
CA TYR A 59 6.83 -8.48 2.87
C TYR A 59 7.97 -8.45 1.86
N GLU A 60 7.85 -9.24 0.80
CA GLU A 60 8.82 -9.29 -0.30
C GLU A 60 8.50 -8.29 -1.40
N TYR A 61 7.21 -8.13 -1.71
CA TYR A 61 6.71 -7.23 -2.74
C TYR A 61 5.85 -6.17 -2.11
N CYS A 62 6.13 -4.91 -2.44
CA CYS A 62 5.30 -3.78 -2.03
C CYS A 62 5.17 -2.76 -3.17
N HIS A 63 3.97 -2.18 -3.24
CA HIS A 63 3.54 -1.18 -4.19
C HIS A 63 2.96 0.01 -3.43
N PHE A 64 3.32 1.23 -3.82
CA PHE A 64 2.81 2.45 -3.21
C PHE A 64 1.84 3.18 -4.14
N GLU A 65 0.67 3.53 -3.64
CA GLU A 65 -0.32 4.34 -4.36
C GLU A 65 -0.56 5.66 -3.64
N GLN A 66 -0.67 6.72 -4.44
CA GLN A 66 -1.14 8.02 -3.99
C GLN A 66 -2.54 8.23 -4.57
N VAL A 67 -3.54 8.24 -3.69
CA VAL A 67 -4.95 8.27 -4.09
C VAL A 67 -5.35 9.66 -4.62
N GLN A 68 -4.63 10.72 -4.23
CA GLN A 68 -4.82 12.08 -4.75
C GLN A 68 -3.49 12.80 -5.00
N GLU A 69 -3.32 13.41 -6.19
CA GLU A 69 -2.08 14.01 -6.71
C GLU A 69 -1.64 15.35 -6.06
N TYR A 70 -2.04 15.64 -4.82
CA TYR A 70 -1.51 16.82 -4.14
C TYR A 70 -0.13 16.50 -3.57
N GLY A 71 0.93 16.95 -4.24
CA GLY A 71 2.32 16.84 -3.78
C GLY A 71 3.04 15.57 -4.23
N SER A 72 4.35 15.56 -3.96
CA SER A 72 5.28 14.49 -4.35
C SER A 72 5.67 13.68 -3.11
N TYR A 73 5.07 12.49 -2.95
CA TYR A 73 5.30 11.62 -1.79
C TYR A 73 5.83 10.26 -2.20
N ALA A 74 6.76 9.74 -1.42
CA ALA A 74 7.30 8.40 -1.61
C ALA A 74 7.27 7.64 -0.29
N VAL A 75 7.38 6.32 -0.37
CA VAL A 75 7.60 5.48 0.79
C VAL A 75 8.97 4.87 0.74
N ASN A 76 9.67 4.93 1.85
CA ASN A 76 10.93 4.27 2.09
C ASN A 76 10.66 2.99 2.88
N LEU A 77 10.98 1.84 2.30
CA LEU A 77 10.80 0.52 2.88
C LEU A 77 12.12 -0.02 3.38
N ASP A 78 12.16 -0.44 4.64
CA ASP A 78 13.37 -0.95 5.27
C ASP A 78 13.11 -2.30 5.95
N SER A 79 14.15 -3.14 5.96
CA SER A 79 14.18 -4.40 6.71
C SER A 79 14.65 -4.20 8.16
N ALA A 80 15.24 -3.04 8.44
CA ALA A 80 15.63 -2.57 9.76
C ALA A 80 14.84 -1.30 10.13
N ASP A 81 14.88 -0.91 11.39
CA ASP A 81 14.23 0.33 11.88
C ASP A 81 15.08 1.58 11.55
N SER A 82 15.81 1.59 10.41
CA SER A 82 16.81 2.63 10.11
C SER A 82 16.34 3.72 9.14
N CYS A 83 15.30 3.43 8.37
CA CYS A 83 14.73 4.31 7.33
C CYS A 83 15.77 4.72 6.29
N GLN A 84 16.70 3.83 5.96
CA GLN A 84 17.68 4.02 4.88
C GLN A 84 17.54 2.93 3.82
N GLY A 85 16.30 2.48 3.63
CA GLY A 85 15.97 1.36 2.78
C GLY A 85 15.69 1.77 1.33
N THR A 86 14.74 1.05 0.73
CA THR A 86 14.36 1.24 -0.67
C THR A 86 13.23 2.24 -0.77
N VAL A 87 13.47 3.32 -1.52
CA VAL A 87 12.43 4.27 -1.89
C VAL A 87 11.63 3.73 -3.06
N ILE A 88 10.31 3.75 -2.94
CA ILE A 88 9.38 3.51 -4.04
C ILE A 88 8.45 4.72 -4.21
N TYR A 89 8.20 5.07 -5.47
CA TYR A 89 7.34 6.19 -5.85
C TYR A 89 5.90 5.72 -6.13
N PRO A 90 4.92 6.64 -6.20
CA PRO A 90 3.55 6.26 -6.53
C PRO A 90 3.48 5.53 -7.87
N GLY A 91 2.78 4.39 -7.88
CA GLY A 91 2.64 3.50 -9.05
C GLY A 91 3.77 2.50 -9.24
N ASP A 92 4.87 2.60 -8.47
CA ASP A 92 5.97 1.64 -8.52
C ASP A 92 5.70 0.43 -7.61
N CYS A 93 6.19 -0.73 -8.05
CA CYS A 93 6.31 -1.92 -7.22
C CYS A 93 7.78 -2.37 -7.13
N THR A 94 8.20 -2.75 -5.92
CA THR A 94 9.51 -3.36 -5.65
C THR A 94 9.35 -4.78 -5.11
N ALA A 95 10.32 -5.65 -5.41
CA ALA A 95 10.19 -7.11 -5.37
C ALA A 95 11.33 -7.83 -4.62
N SER A 96 12.17 -7.08 -3.90
CA SER A 96 13.52 -7.57 -3.57
C SER A 96 13.92 -7.38 -2.12
N GLY A 97 12.97 -7.38 -1.18
CA GLY A 97 13.32 -7.18 0.23
C GLY A 97 12.61 -8.07 1.21
N SER A 98 12.96 -7.85 2.46
CA SER A 98 12.27 -8.37 3.64
C SER A 98 11.78 -7.16 4.42
N TRP A 99 10.86 -6.40 3.81
CA TRP A 99 10.43 -5.12 4.34
C TRP A 99 9.62 -5.33 5.61
N SER A 100 10.07 -4.75 6.71
CA SER A 100 9.46 -4.85 8.03
C SER A 100 9.05 -3.48 8.58
N ASN A 101 9.52 -2.40 7.95
CA ASN A 101 9.27 -1.02 8.32
C ASN A 101 9.02 -0.15 7.10
N TYR A 102 8.32 0.95 7.31
CA TYR A 102 8.07 1.98 6.31
C TYR A 102 8.19 3.39 6.88
N GLU A 103 8.49 4.34 6.01
CA GLU A 103 8.48 5.77 6.28
C GLU A 103 7.87 6.49 5.07
N ILE A 104 6.87 7.34 5.29
CA ILE A 104 6.30 8.20 4.24
C ILE A 104 6.97 9.56 4.33
N TYR A 105 7.52 10.03 3.22
CA TYR A 105 8.18 11.33 3.19
C TYR A 105 7.88 12.11 1.91
N TYR A 106 7.99 13.42 2.03
CA TYR A 106 7.81 14.36 0.94
C TYR A 106 9.12 14.55 0.16
N TYR A 107 9.09 14.48 -1.17
CA TYR A 107 10.25 14.73 -2.04
C TYR A 107 10.01 15.93 -2.96
N PHE A 108 11.09 16.61 -3.36
CA PHE A 108 11.07 17.77 -4.27
C PHE A 108 11.51 17.39 -5.68
#